data_AF-A0A433N878-F1
#
_entry.id   AF-A0A433N878-F1
#
_cell.length_a   1.000
_cell.length_b   1.000
_cell.length_c   1.000
_cell.angle_alpha   90.00
_cell.angle_beta   90.00
_cell.angle_gamma   90.00
#
_symmetry.space_group_name_H-M   'P 1'
#
loop_
_entity.id
_entity.type
_entity.pdbx_description
1 polymer ?
#
loop_
_entity_poly.entity_id
_entity_poly.type
_entity_poly.pdbx_seq_one_letter_code
_entity_poly.pdbx_strand_id
1 'polypeptide(L)'
;MLLTLCASAPLRELKYIEEFAEGCEILPVSLETLQYAVKLRDRYLLSFWDSLIVASAVLGKASILYSKDMQDGLILQNTLQIVNPFLERKT
;
A
#
# COMPACT_ATOMS: atom_id res chain seq x y z
N MET A 1 31.64 -16.66 1.17
CA MET A 1 32.50 -15.49 1.46
C MET A 1 31.64 -14.52 2.26
N LEU A 2 31.77 -14.59 3.58
CA LEU A 2 31.17 -13.64 4.52
C LEU A 2 31.67 -12.23 4.21
N LEU A 3 30.77 -11.25 4.19
CA LEU A 3 31.07 -9.90 4.63
C LEU A 3 29.85 -9.38 5.41
N THR A 4 29.82 -9.73 6.69
CA THR A 4 29.15 -8.92 7.71
C THR A 4 30.13 -7.84 8.13
N LEU A 5 29.77 -6.56 7.99
CA LEU A 5 30.11 -5.46 8.91
C LEU A 5 29.72 -4.14 8.24
N CYS A 6 28.52 -3.67 8.53
CA CYS A 6 28.37 -2.26 8.83
C CYS A 6 27.64 -2.22 10.17
N ALA A 7 28.38 -1.86 11.23
CA ALA A 7 27.75 -1.38 12.44
C ALA A 7 26.97 -0.11 12.06
N SER A 8 25.69 -0.26 11.70
CA SER A 8 24.82 0.87 11.45
C SER A 8 24.36 1.38 12.81
N ALA A 9 24.55 2.68 13.05
CA ALA A 9 23.85 3.39 14.12
C ALA A 9 22.38 2.93 14.19
N PRO A 10 21.78 2.82 15.39
CA PRO A 10 20.37 2.44 15.49
C PRO A 10 19.56 3.37 14.59
N LEU A 11 18.93 2.78 13.57
CA LEU A 11 18.09 3.50 12.64
C LEU A 11 16.89 3.98 13.47
N ARG A 12 16.94 5.24 13.93
CA ARG A 12 15.91 5.83 14.79
C ARG A 12 14.50 5.73 14.20
N GLU A 13 14.41 5.55 12.88
CA GLU A 13 13.18 5.37 12.13
C GLU A 13 12.60 3.95 12.22
N LEU A 14 13.41 2.92 12.53
CA LEU A 14 12.92 1.54 12.65
C LEU A 14 11.86 1.39 13.73
N LYS A 15 11.97 2.15 14.83
CA LYS A 15 10.98 2.15 15.91
C LYS A 15 9.57 2.44 15.39
N TYR A 16 9.42 3.31 14.39
CA TYR A 16 8.10 3.63 13.83
C TYR A 16 7.54 2.46 13.03
N ILE A 17 8.40 1.73 12.31
CA ILE A 17 7.99 0.52 11.58
C ILE A 17 7.56 -0.56 12.57
N GLU A 18 8.30 -0.73 13.66
CA GLU A 18 7.97 -1.68 14.74
C GLU A 18 6.65 -1.32 15.42
N GLU A 19 6.45 -0.04 15.77
CA GLU A 19 5.19 0.48 16.32
C GLU A 19 4.00 0.23 15.39
N PHE A 20 4.16 0.45 14.07
CA PHE A 20 3.11 0.11 13.10
C PHE A 20 2.87 -1.39 13.00
N ALA A 21 3.93 -2.21 13.03
CA ALA A 21 3.80 -3.66 12.95
C ALA A 21 3.07 -4.28 14.16
N GLU A 22 3.09 -3.63 15.32
CA GLU A 22 2.31 -4.06 16.49
C GLU A 22 0.81 -3.77 16.34
N GLY A 23 0.45 -2.68 15.66
CA GLY A 23 -0.94 -2.21 15.55
C GLY A 23 -1.63 -2.53 14.22
N CYS A 24 -0.90 -3.00 13.21
CA CYS A 24 -1.40 -3.20 11.85
C CYS A 24 -0.99 -4.56 11.30
N GLU A 25 -1.88 -5.17 10.51
CA GLU A 25 -1.52 -6.32 9.70
C GLU A 25 -0.55 -5.89 8.58
N ILE A 26 0.62 -6.52 8.52
CA ILE A 26 1.61 -6.29 7.47
C ILE A 26 1.50 -7.38 6.42
N LEU A 27 1.17 -6.98 5.20
CA LEU A 27 1.03 -7.89 4.06
C LEU A 27 2.33 -7.95 3.25
N PRO A 28 2.87 -9.14 2.95
CA PRO A 28 4.04 -9.26 2.10
C PRO A 28 3.69 -8.94 0.64
N VAL A 29 4.61 -8.29 -0.07
CA VAL A 29 4.52 -8.18 -1.53
C VAL A 29 5.00 -9.49 -2.13
N SER A 30 4.06 -10.24 -2.71
CA SER A 30 4.34 -11.51 -3.37
C SER A 30 4.39 -11.36 -4.89
N LEU A 31 4.77 -12.44 -5.59
CA LEU A 31 4.67 -12.48 -7.05
C LEU A 31 3.22 -12.25 -7.53
N GLU A 32 2.23 -12.75 -6.79
CA GLU A 32 0.81 -12.51 -7.08
C GLU A 32 0.47 -11.01 -6.99
N THR A 33 0.97 -10.33 -5.96
CA THR A 33 0.81 -8.87 -5.81
C THR A 33 1.39 -8.12 -7.01
N LEU A 34 2.59 -8.48 -7.45
CA LEU A 34 3.26 -7.85 -8.60
C LEU A 34 2.50 -8.08 -9.91
N GLN A 35 2.09 -9.32 -10.18
CA GLN A 35 1.33 -9.65 -11.38
C GLN A 35 -0.02 -8.93 -11.42
N TYR A 36 -0.65 -8.79 -10.26
CA TYR A 36 -1.93 -8.12 -10.16
C TYR A 36 -1.79 -6.60 -10.31
N ALA A 37 -0.73 -6.01 -9.76
CA ALA A 37 -0.40 -4.59 -9.97
C ALA A 37 -0.26 -4.26 -11.46
N VAL A 38 0.39 -5.11 -12.26
CA VAL A 38 0.49 -4.92 -13.72
C VAL A 38 -0.90 -4.89 -14.38
N LYS A 39 -1.80 -5.81 -14.00
CA LYS A 39 -3.18 -5.85 -14.54
C LYS A 39 -3.98 -4.60 -14.15
N LEU A 40 -3.80 -4.09 -12.93
CA LEU A 40 -4.47 -2.89 -12.44
C LEU A 40 -3.96 -1.63 -13.13
N ARG A 41 -2.65 -1.54 -13.36
CA ARG A 41 -2.02 -0.45 -14.10
C ARG A 41 -2.67 -0.26 -15.46
N ASP A 42 -2.79 -1.34 -16.22
CA ASP A 42 -3.36 -1.28 -17.57
C ASP A 42 -4.86 -0.94 -17.55
N ARG A 43 -5.60 -1.45 -16.56
CA ARG A 43 -7.05 -1.25 -16.45
C ARG A 43 -7.45 0.14 -15.97
N TYR A 44 -6.74 0.68 -14.98
CA TYR A 44 -7.11 1.92 -14.28
C TYR A 44 -6.14 3.08 -14.56
N LEU A 45 -5.14 2.87 -15.42
CA LEU A 45 -4.15 3.87 -15.83
C LEU A 45 -3.38 4.49 -14.65
N LEU A 46 -3.20 3.72 -13.58
CA LEU A 46 -2.45 4.10 -12.40
C LEU A 46 -0.93 4.00 -12.66
N SER A 47 -0.12 4.67 -11.84
CA SER A 47 1.32 4.38 -11.82
C SER A 47 1.57 2.94 -11.35
N PHE A 48 2.74 2.38 -11.65
CA PHE A 48 3.05 1.02 -11.17
C PHE A 48 3.02 0.92 -9.64
N TRP A 49 3.55 1.93 -8.93
CA TRP A 49 3.60 1.95 -7.48
C TRP A 49 2.21 2.10 -6.86
N ASP A 50 1.37 2.95 -7.42
CA ASP A 50 -0.03 3.07 -6.99
C ASP A 50 -0.78 1.76 -7.23
N SER A 51 -0.56 1.13 -8.39
CA SER A 51 -1.15 -0.16 -8.72
C SER A 51 -0.69 -1.26 -7.75
N LEU A 52 0.55 -1.20 -7.27
CA LEU A 52 1.08 -2.14 -6.29
C LEU A 52 0.39 -1.99 -4.93
N ILE A 53 0.21 -0.74 -4.47
CA ILE A 53 -0.51 -0.44 -3.22
C ILE A 53 -1.97 -0.93 -3.32
N VAL A 54 -2.64 -0.64 -4.44
CA VAL A 54 -4.02 -1.10 -4.69
C VAL A 54 -4.08 -2.63 -4.75
N ALA A 55 -3.15 -3.30 -5.42
CA ALA A 55 -3.09 -4.75 -5.47
C ALA A 55 -2.96 -5.36 -4.06
N SER A 56 -2.05 -4.82 -3.24
CA SER A 56 -1.89 -5.23 -1.84
C SER A 56 -3.16 -5.03 -1.03
N ALA A 57 -3.84 -3.89 -1.18
CA ALA A 57 -5.08 -3.59 -0.49
C ALA A 57 -6.22 -4.56 -0.88
N VAL A 58 -6.38 -4.85 -2.18
CA VAL A 58 -7.39 -5.80 -2.66
C VAL A 58 -7.09 -7.23 -2.19
N LEU A 59 -5.84 -7.70 -2.31
CA LEU A 59 -5.46 -9.05 -1.86
C LEU A 59 -5.55 -9.19 -0.33
N GLY A 60 -5.28 -8.10 0.39
CA GLY A 60 -5.53 -7.94 1.83
C GLY A 60 -6.99 -7.79 2.22
N LYS A 61 -7.93 -7.82 1.25
CA LYS A 61 -9.38 -7.67 1.46
C LYS A 61 -9.78 -6.37 2.16
N ALA A 62 -8.98 -5.31 2.01
CA ALA A 62 -9.37 -3.99 2.47
C ALA A 62 -10.60 -3.49 1.70
N SER A 63 -11.51 -2.81 2.40
CA SER A 63 -12.67 -2.16 1.79
C SER A 63 -12.41 -0.69 1.45
N ILE A 64 -11.43 -0.06 2.11
CA ILE A 64 -11.06 1.34 1.93
C ILE A 64 -9.53 1.44 1.79
N LEU A 65 -9.07 2.19 0.80
CA LEU A 65 -7.67 2.62 0.66
C LEU A 65 -7.60 4.14 0.82
N TYR A 66 -6.94 4.60 1.88
CA TYR A 66 -6.74 6.04 2.08
C TYR A 66 -5.58 6.55 1.24
N SER A 67 -5.82 7.56 0.41
CA SER A 67 -4.76 8.21 -0.37
C SER A 67 -5.14 9.64 -0.77
N LYS A 68 -4.19 10.57 -0.63
CA LYS A 68 -4.35 11.96 -1.06
C LYS A 68 -4.08 12.16 -2.56
N ASP A 69 -3.24 11.28 -3.12
CA ASP A 69 -2.69 11.43 -4.47
C ASP A 69 -3.50 10.64 -5.51
N MET A 70 -4.29 9.66 -5.07
CA MET A 70 -5.19 8.90 -5.93
C MET A 70 -6.58 9.53 -6.02
N GLN A 71 -7.32 9.18 -7.08
CA GLN A 71 -8.66 9.72 -7.33
C GLN A 71 -9.65 9.30 -6.22
N ASP A 72 -10.12 10.28 -5.46
CA ASP A 72 -11.17 10.08 -4.44
C ASP A 72 -12.45 9.50 -5.06
N GLY A 73 -13.08 8.56 -4.35
CA GLY A 73 -14.31 7.91 -4.76
C GLY A 73 -14.14 6.82 -5.82
N LEU A 74 -12.93 6.56 -6.33
CA LEU A 74 -12.69 5.46 -7.25
C LEU A 74 -12.98 4.11 -6.58
N ILE A 75 -13.85 3.30 -7.18
CA ILE A 75 -14.17 1.94 -6.72
C ILE A 75 -13.49 0.92 -7.64
N LEU A 76 -12.61 0.11 -7.07
CA LEU A 76 -11.90 -0.95 -7.76
C LEU A 76 -12.55 -2.30 -7.49
N GLN A 77 -12.89 -3.01 -8.57
CA GLN A 77 -13.48 -4.36 -8.54
C GLN A 77 -14.71 -4.51 -7.63
N ASN A 78 -15.45 -3.41 -7.39
CA ASN A 78 -16.61 -3.38 -6.50
C ASN A 78 -16.30 -3.75 -5.03
N THR A 79 -15.02 -3.84 -4.63
CA THR A 79 -14.62 -4.28 -3.29
C THR A 79 -13.79 -3.23 -2.54
N LEU A 80 -12.99 -2.42 -3.25
CA LEU A 80 -12.10 -1.43 -2.65
C LEU A 80 -12.47 -0.01 -3.10
N GLN A 81 -12.74 0.88 -2.16
CA GLN A 81 -12.95 2.31 -2.42
C GLN A 81 -11.71 3.12 -2.05
N ILE A 82 -11.26 4.01 -2.94
CA ILE A 82 -10.24 5.00 -2.61
C ILE A 82 -10.91 6.20 -1.94
N VAL A 83 -10.37 6.61 -0.79
CA VAL A 83 -10.85 7.77 -0.02
C VAL A 83 -9.69 8.71 0.25
N ASN A 84 -9.85 9.98 -0.09
CA ASN A 84 -8.93 11.03 0.32
C ASN A 84 -9.35 11.55 1.71
N PRO A 85 -8.55 11.28 2.76
CA PRO A 85 -8.93 11.62 4.13
C PRO A 85 -8.91 13.12 4.43
N PHE A 86 -8.39 13.94 3.51
CA PHE A 86 -8.29 15.39 3.67
C PHE A 86 -9.45 16.16 3.03
N LEU A 87 -10.37 15.47 2.36
CA LEU A 87 -11.59 16.08 1.83
C LEU A 87 -12.67 16.10 2.91
N GLU A 88 -13.27 17.27 3.14
CA GLU A 88 -14.44 17.37 4.01
C GLU A 88 -15.61 16.59 3.38
N ARG A 89 -16.14 15.60 4.11
CA ARG A 89 -17.40 14.97 3.72
C ARG A 89 -18.51 15.97 3.99
N LYS A 90 -18.96 16.67 2.95
CA LYS A 90 -20.21 17.44 3.00
C LYS A 90 -21.36 16.43 3.18
N THR A 91 -21.86 16.34 4.40
CA THR A 91 -23.13 15.71 4.76
C THR A 91 -24.29 16.44 4.12
#